data_AF-A0A7Y5BUS4-F1
#
_entry.id   AF-A0A7Y5BUS4-F1
#
_cell.length_a   1.000
_cell.length_b   1.000
_cell.length_c   1.000
_cell.angle_alpha   90.00
_cell.angle_beta   90.00
_cell.angle_gamma   90.00
#
_symmetry.space_group_name_H-M   'P 1'
#
loop_
_entity.id
_entity.type
_entity.pdbx_description
1 polymer ?
#
loop_
_entity_poly.entity_id
_entity_poly.type
_entity_poly.pdbx_seq_one_letter_code
_entity_poly.pdbx_strand_id
1 'polypeptide(L)'
;MTTPRKWYLATWPPLAWAETLIKGVGQVIGIIALVGAFSGAGFAAPGGVRLAQTIVMGILALGLTVGIADRIQYREIISMLFILTNNLAHWGIVLALLAGNDRYLLPFAAIFLVGDLVKVVFIRVHRFTVGELPQKVIYGLVSVYVVGYALVLGLELFK
;
A
#
# COMPACT_ATOMS: atom_id res chain seq x y z
N MET A 1 8.67 -31.76 -8.66
CA MET A 1 9.28 -30.47 -8.27
C MET A 1 9.29 -29.57 -9.50
N THR A 2 8.56 -28.46 -9.48
CA THR A 2 8.59 -27.47 -10.57
C THR A 2 9.92 -26.71 -10.51
N THR A 3 10.56 -26.51 -11.65
CA THR A 3 11.80 -25.71 -11.76
C THR A 3 11.57 -24.30 -11.20
N PRO A 4 12.46 -23.77 -10.35
CA PRO A 4 12.32 -22.41 -9.83
C PRO A 4 12.30 -21.40 -10.99
N ARG A 5 11.30 -20.50 -11.02
CA ARG A 5 11.25 -19.42 -12.02
C ARG A 5 12.50 -18.54 -11.89
N LYS A 6 13.02 -17.99 -12.98
CA LYS A 6 14.11 -17.00 -12.91
C LYS A 6 13.53 -15.63 -12.61
N TRP A 7 14.32 -14.78 -11.95
CA TRP A 7 13.97 -13.37 -11.82
C TRP A 7 13.91 -12.71 -13.19
N TYR A 8 12.90 -11.88 -13.42
CA TYR A 8 12.69 -11.21 -14.71
C TYR A 8 12.16 -9.80 -14.56
N LEU A 9 12.34 -9.00 -15.60
CA LEU A 9 11.71 -7.69 -15.77
C LEU A 9 10.49 -7.87 -16.67
N ALA A 10 9.30 -7.55 -16.16
CA ALA A 10 8.08 -7.58 -16.96
C ALA A 10 7.94 -6.32 -17.83
N THR A 11 7.30 -6.46 -18.98
CA THR A 11 6.87 -5.30 -19.79
C THR A 11 5.56 -4.75 -19.22
N TRP A 12 5.59 -3.51 -18.76
CA TRP A 12 4.45 -2.86 -18.12
C TRP A 12 3.74 -1.89 -19.08
N PRO A 13 2.40 -1.92 -19.19
CA PRO A 13 1.67 -0.94 -19.96
C PRO A 13 1.66 0.43 -19.25
N PRO A 14 1.33 1.53 -19.95
CA PRO A 14 1.36 2.88 -19.39
C PRO A 14 0.58 3.05 -18.07
N LEU A 15 -0.57 2.38 -17.93
CA LEU A 15 -1.36 2.46 -16.70
C LEU A 15 -0.66 1.83 -15.48
N ALA A 16 0.14 0.78 -15.67
CA ALA A 16 0.92 0.18 -14.59
C ALA A 16 2.05 1.12 -14.12
N TRP A 17 2.69 1.83 -15.06
CA TRP A 17 3.63 2.89 -14.73
C TRP A 17 2.98 4.07 -14.03
N ALA A 18 1.80 4.51 -14.50
CA ALA A 18 1.06 5.60 -13.87
C ALA A 18 0.70 5.27 -12.41
N GLU A 19 0.15 4.07 -12.14
CA GLU A 19 -0.09 3.58 -10.78
C GLU A 19 1.18 3.67 -9.92
N THR A 20 2.28 3.15 -10.47
CA THR A 20 3.54 3.00 -9.75
C THR A 20 4.17 4.34 -9.40
N LEU A 21 4.14 5.30 -10.32
CA LEU A 21 4.66 6.65 -10.08
C LEU A 21 3.82 7.40 -9.04
N ILE A 22 2.49 7.33 -9.14
CA ILE A 22 1.59 7.97 -8.17
C ILE A 22 1.85 7.40 -6.78
N LYS A 23 1.85 6.06 -6.64
CA LYS A 23 2.13 5.41 -5.37
C LYS A 23 3.56 5.61 -4.90
N GLY A 24 4.52 5.78 -5.82
CA GLY A 24 5.90 6.14 -5.50
C GLY A 24 5.98 7.45 -4.70
N VAL A 25 5.19 8.46 -5.05
CA VAL A 25 5.09 9.70 -4.25
C VAL A 25 4.55 9.39 -2.85
N GLY A 26 3.50 8.58 -2.75
CA GLY A 26 2.96 8.13 -1.46
C GLY A 26 3.98 7.34 -0.63
N GLN A 27 4.81 6.51 -1.27
CA GLN A 27 5.86 5.74 -0.60
C GLN A 27 6.89 6.65 0.04
N VAL A 28 7.33 7.71 -0.66
CA VAL A 28 8.24 8.71 -0.11
C VAL A 28 7.65 9.34 1.16
N ILE A 29 6.37 9.72 1.14
CA ILE A 29 5.68 10.28 2.33
C ILE A 29 5.70 9.28 3.49
N GLY A 30 5.34 8.02 3.25
CA GLY A 30 5.32 7.00 4.29
C GLY A 30 6.71 6.69 4.85
N ILE A 31 7.75 6.72 4.02
CA ILE A 31 9.14 6.54 4.48
C ILE A 31 9.61 7.74 5.32
N ILE A 32 9.26 8.98 4.93
CA ILE A 32 9.52 10.16 5.76
C ILE A 32 8.78 10.07 7.10
N ALA A 33 7.54 9.57 7.08
CA ALA A 33 6.75 9.33 8.29
C ALA A 33 7.42 8.29 9.20
N LEU A 34 7.95 7.20 8.62
CA LEU A 34 8.70 6.17 9.34
C LEU A 34 9.92 6.76 10.07
N VAL A 35 10.78 7.49 9.36
CA VAL A 35 11.98 8.12 9.94
C VAL A 35 11.59 9.11 11.04
N GLY A 36 10.54 9.90 10.81
CA GLY A 36 10.03 10.85 11.79
C GLY A 36 9.47 10.18 13.05
N ALA A 37 8.83 9.01 12.92
CA ALA A 37 8.29 8.27 14.05
C ALA A 37 9.36 7.85 15.07
N PHE A 38 10.56 7.49 14.59
CA PHE A 38 11.69 7.11 15.45
C PHE A 38 12.48 8.31 16.02
N SER A 39 12.20 9.52 15.54
CA SER A 39 12.87 10.74 16.00
C SER A 39 12.08 11.49 17.09
N GLY A 40 10.88 11.01 17.44
CA GLY A 40 9.95 11.65 18.37
C GLY A 40 10.10 11.22 19.84
N ALA A 41 9.19 11.70 20.68
CA ALA A 41 9.19 11.50 22.13
C ALA A 41 8.77 10.08 22.61
N GLY A 42 8.54 9.15 21.69
CA GLY A 42 8.15 7.75 21.98
C GLY A 42 6.80 7.35 21.38
N PHE A 43 6.39 6.10 21.65
CA PHE A 43 5.15 5.52 21.15
C PHE A 43 4.11 5.44 22.27
N ALA A 44 2.85 5.73 21.95
CA ALA A 44 1.72 5.58 22.86
C ALA A 44 0.54 4.94 22.12
N ALA A 45 -0.29 4.19 22.87
CA ALA A 45 -1.52 3.65 22.31
C ALA A 45 -2.48 4.81 21.96
N PRO A 46 -2.88 4.98 20.68
CA PRO A 46 -3.81 6.03 20.31
C PRO A 46 -5.22 5.72 20.82
N GLY A 47 -6.00 6.77 21.08
CA GLY A 47 -7.43 6.69 21.37
C GLY A 47 -8.29 7.29 20.25
N GLY A 48 -9.61 7.13 20.36
CA GLY A 48 -10.60 7.79 19.49
C GLY A 48 -10.41 7.51 17.99
N VAL A 49 -10.60 8.54 17.16
CA VAL A 49 -10.50 8.46 15.69
C VAL A 49 -9.12 7.96 15.24
N ARG A 50 -8.05 8.38 15.94
CA ARG A 50 -6.68 7.95 15.61
C ARG A 50 -6.51 6.44 15.78
N LEU A 51 -7.13 5.83 16.80
CA LEU A 51 -7.08 4.37 16.97
C LEU A 51 -7.71 3.66 15.77
N ALA A 52 -8.87 4.13 15.31
CA ALA A 52 -9.54 3.55 14.13
C ALA A 52 -8.66 3.68 12.88
N GLN A 53 -8.04 4.85 12.66
CA GLN A 53 -7.11 5.07 11.54
C GLN A 53 -5.89 4.14 11.62
N THR A 54 -5.29 3.98 12.81
CA THR A 54 -4.17 3.06 13.03
C THR A 54 -4.56 1.62 12.74
N ILE A 55 -5.75 1.18 13.17
CA ILE A 55 -6.25 -0.18 12.90
C ILE A 55 -6.41 -0.41 11.39
N VAL A 56 -7.07 0.51 10.69
CA VAL A 56 -7.29 0.39 9.24
C VAL A 56 -5.95 0.36 8.51
N MET A 57 -5.05 1.30 8.79
CA MET A 57 -3.70 1.33 8.19
C MET A 57 -2.88 0.08 8.52
N GLY A 58 -3.00 -0.44 9.74
CA GLY A 58 -2.36 -1.69 10.17
C GLY A 58 -2.84 -2.90 9.38
N ILE A 59 -4.16 -3.02 9.16
CA ILE A 59 -4.74 -4.09 8.33
C ILE A 59 -4.22 -4.00 6.89
N LEU A 60 -4.19 -2.80 6.30
CA LEU A 60 -3.66 -2.60 4.95
C LEU A 60 -2.17 -2.96 4.86
N ALA A 61 -1.37 -2.58 5.86
CA ALA A 61 0.05 -2.93 5.94
C ALA A 61 0.27 -4.44 6.06
N LEU A 62 -0.52 -5.13 6.89
CA LEU A 62 -0.48 -6.59 7.02
C LEU A 62 -0.81 -7.29 5.70
N GLY A 63 -1.80 -6.79 4.96
CA GLY A 63 -2.12 -7.29 3.61
C GLY A 63 -0.93 -7.19 2.65
N LEU A 64 -0.15 -6.10 2.71
CA LEU A 64 1.05 -5.93 1.90
C LEU A 64 2.16 -6.87 2.32
N THR A 65 2.34 -7.09 3.63
CA THR A 65 3.27 -8.09 4.15
C THR A 65 2.96 -9.47 3.60
N VAL A 66 1.69 -9.89 3.57
CA VAL A 66 1.28 -11.15 2.93
C VAL A 66 1.57 -11.13 1.43
N GLY A 67 1.32 -10.00 0.75
CA GLY A 67 1.62 -9.83 -0.67
C GLY A 67 3.10 -10.00 -1.04
N ILE A 68 4.04 -9.82 -0.11
CA ILE A 68 5.47 -10.08 -0.38
C ILE A 68 5.69 -11.55 -0.74
N ALA A 69 5.00 -12.48 -0.07
CA ALA A 69 5.12 -13.91 -0.36
C ALA A 69 4.70 -14.24 -1.80
N ASP A 70 3.61 -13.61 -2.28
CA ASP A 70 3.16 -13.68 -3.68
C ASP A 70 4.29 -13.22 -4.62
N ARG A 71 4.91 -12.06 -4.35
CA ARG A 71 6.02 -11.56 -5.18
C ARG A 71 7.25 -12.45 -5.20
N ILE A 72 7.57 -13.13 -4.10
CA ILE A 72 8.70 -14.09 -4.04
C ILE A 72 8.44 -15.28 -4.97
N GLN A 73 7.19 -15.73 -5.07
CA GLN A 73 6.81 -16.83 -5.96
C GLN A 73 6.88 -16.42 -7.43
N TYR A 74 6.43 -15.21 -7.76
CA TYR A 74 6.41 -14.72 -9.15
C TYR A 74 7.76 -14.23 -9.66
N ARG A 75 8.66 -13.75 -8.78
CA ARG A 75 10.03 -13.33 -9.13
C ARG A 75 10.10 -12.22 -10.20
N GLU A 76 9.16 -11.29 -10.17
CA GLU A 76 9.22 -10.08 -11.01
C GLU A 76 9.90 -8.96 -10.22
N ILE A 77 10.98 -8.40 -10.78
CA ILE A 77 11.92 -7.52 -10.07
C ILE A 77 11.25 -6.20 -9.68
N ILE A 78 10.52 -5.56 -10.60
CA ILE A 78 9.95 -4.22 -10.35
C ILE A 78 8.85 -4.31 -9.30
N SER A 79 7.96 -5.30 -9.41
CA SER A 79 6.89 -5.56 -8.45
C SER A 79 7.43 -5.96 -7.08
N MET A 80 8.57 -6.66 -7.03
CA MET A 80 9.24 -6.99 -5.76
C MET A 80 9.78 -5.73 -5.08
N LEU A 81 10.54 -4.90 -5.79
CA LEU A 81 11.03 -3.64 -5.25
C LEU A 81 9.86 -2.76 -4.78
N PHE A 82 8.84 -2.64 -5.62
CA PHE A 82 7.65 -1.86 -5.33
C PHE A 82 6.93 -2.34 -4.08
N ILE A 83 6.72 -3.65 -3.89
CA ILE A 83 5.97 -4.13 -2.71
C ILE A 83 6.76 -3.93 -1.42
N LEU A 84 8.08 -4.04 -1.46
CA LEU A 84 8.94 -3.84 -0.30
C LEU A 84 8.89 -2.38 0.16
N THR A 85 9.07 -1.44 -0.76
CA THR A 85 8.97 -0.01 -0.45
C THR A 85 7.54 0.37 -0.07
N ASN A 86 6.53 -0.22 -0.72
CA ASN A 86 5.13 -0.01 -0.38
C ASN A 86 4.82 -0.46 1.05
N ASN A 87 5.23 -1.67 1.43
CA ASN A 87 4.99 -2.20 2.76
C ASN A 87 5.70 -1.35 3.82
N LEU A 88 6.95 -0.97 3.57
CA LEU A 88 7.71 -0.09 4.47
C LEU A 88 7.01 1.25 4.68
N ALA A 89 6.50 1.86 3.62
CA ALA A 89 5.79 3.13 3.69
C ALA A 89 4.48 3.03 4.50
N HIS A 90 3.75 1.92 4.37
CA HIS A 90 2.53 1.68 5.15
C HIS A 90 2.81 1.50 6.63
N TRP A 91 3.81 0.68 6.98
CA TRP A 91 4.26 0.57 8.36
C TRP A 91 4.79 1.90 8.89
N GLY A 92 5.39 2.73 8.04
CA GLY A 92 5.76 4.10 8.36
C GLY A 92 4.60 4.96 8.85
N ILE A 93 3.46 4.91 8.16
CA ILE A 93 2.25 5.61 8.59
C ILE A 93 1.70 5.03 9.89
N VAL A 94 1.64 3.70 10.04
CA VAL A 94 1.19 3.06 11.28
C VAL A 94 2.03 3.51 12.47
N LEU A 95 3.36 3.48 12.32
CA LEU A 95 4.30 3.89 13.37
C LEU A 95 4.21 5.39 13.65
N ALA A 96 4.03 6.23 12.62
CA ALA A 96 3.82 7.66 12.82
C ALA A 96 2.55 7.95 13.63
N LEU A 97 1.45 7.24 13.36
CA LEU A 97 0.22 7.36 14.15
C LEU A 97 0.39 6.91 15.60
N LEU A 98 1.14 5.82 15.84
CA LEU A 98 1.49 5.36 17.19
C LEU A 98 2.45 6.32 17.91
N ALA A 99 3.28 7.05 17.17
CA ALA A 99 4.11 8.13 17.70
C ALA A 99 3.33 9.46 17.87
N GLY A 100 2.03 9.45 17.62
CA GLY A 100 1.16 10.62 17.76
C GLY A 100 1.28 11.65 16.64
N ASN A 101 1.94 11.32 15.53
CA ASN A 101 2.16 12.19 14.38
C ASN A 101 1.31 11.74 13.17
N ASP A 102 0.20 12.42 12.96
CA ASP A 102 -0.77 12.11 11.90
C ASP A 102 -0.66 13.02 10.66
N ARG A 103 0.27 13.98 10.65
CA ARG A 103 0.39 14.98 9.56
C ARG A 103 0.61 14.38 8.16
N TYR A 104 1.09 13.15 8.10
CA TYR A 104 1.36 12.44 6.85
C TYR A 104 0.18 11.59 6.36
N LEU A 105 -0.82 11.33 7.23
CA LEU A 105 -1.89 10.39 6.96
C LEU A 105 -2.75 10.84 5.77
N LEU A 106 -3.22 12.09 5.79
CA LEU A 106 -4.07 12.63 4.73
C LEU A 106 -3.39 12.60 3.35
N PRO A 107 -2.20 13.20 3.15
CA PRO A 107 -1.58 13.19 1.83
C PRO A 107 -1.20 11.77 1.38
N PHE A 108 -0.78 10.90 2.32
CA PHE A 108 -0.51 9.50 2.01
C PHE A 108 -1.77 8.77 1.51
N ALA A 109 -2.86 8.81 2.29
CA ALA A 109 -4.10 8.09 1.97
C ALA A 109 -4.74 8.61 0.69
N ALA A 110 -4.71 9.93 0.45
CA ALA A 110 -5.23 10.52 -0.79
C ALA A 110 -4.45 10.05 -2.03
N ILE A 111 -3.12 10.07 -1.98
CA ILE A 111 -2.28 9.64 -3.10
C ILE A 111 -2.44 8.14 -3.37
N PHE A 112 -2.46 7.32 -2.30
CA PHE A 112 -2.66 5.89 -2.44
C PHE A 112 -4.05 5.53 -2.97
N LEU A 113 -5.09 6.23 -2.53
CA LEU A 113 -6.45 6.07 -3.07
C LEU A 113 -6.46 6.34 -4.59
N VAL A 114 -5.87 7.44 -5.04
CA VAL A 114 -5.77 7.74 -6.48
C VAL A 114 -4.99 6.65 -7.22
N GLY A 115 -3.87 6.19 -6.67
CA GLY A 115 -3.09 5.09 -7.22
C GLY A 115 -3.91 3.80 -7.34
N ASP A 116 -4.66 3.41 -6.32
CA ASP A 116 -5.50 2.21 -6.37
C ASP A 116 -6.70 2.33 -7.29
N LEU A 117 -7.27 3.53 -7.45
CA LEU A 117 -8.27 3.76 -8.50
C LEU A 117 -7.68 3.58 -9.90
N VAL A 118 -6.46 4.07 -10.16
CA VAL A 118 -5.73 3.79 -11.41
C VAL A 118 -5.51 2.28 -11.58
N LYS A 119 -5.15 1.57 -10.50
CA LYS A 119 -4.97 0.11 -10.53
C LYS A 119 -6.27 -0.64 -10.84
N VAL A 120 -7.39 -0.21 -10.29
CA VAL A 120 -8.72 -0.76 -10.58
C VAL A 120 -9.05 -0.61 -12.06
N VAL A 121 -8.80 0.57 -12.63
CA VAL A 121 -8.97 0.82 -14.07
C VAL A 121 -8.04 -0.07 -14.89
N PHE A 122 -6.76 -0.16 -14.52
CA PHE A 122 -5.78 -1.04 -15.15
C PHE A 122 -6.24 -2.52 -15.17
N ILE A 123 -6.67 -3.04 -14.02
CA ILE A 123 -7.14 -4.43 -13.90
C ILE A 123 -8.31 -4.69 -14.84
N ARG A 124 -9.26 -3.75 -14.92
CA ARG A 124 -10.43 -3.85 -15.79
C ARG A 124 -10.06 -3.81 -17.26
N VAL A 125 -9.24 -2.85 -17.68
CA VAL A 125 -8.88 -2.62 -19.09
C VAL A 125 -8.02 -3.75 -19.65
N HIS A 126 -7.02 -4.21 -18.89
CA HIS A 126 -6.04 -5.19 -19.35
C HIS A 126 -6.38 -6.64 -18.99
N ARG A 127 -7.54 -6.90 -18.36
CA ARG A 127 -7.93 -8.23 -17.85
C ARG A 127 -6.82 -8.87 -17.02
N PHE A 128 -6.17 -8.06 -16.19
CA PHE A 128 -4.94 -8.42 -15.52
C PHE A 128 -5.13 -9.59 -14.56
N THR A 129 -4.21 -10.55 -14.60
CA THR A 129 -4.11 -11.68 -13.67
C THR A 129 -2.68 -11.80 -13.13
N VAL A 130 -2.52 -12.45 -11.99
CA VAL A 130 -1.22 -12.73 -11.37
C VAL A 130 -1.12 -14.23 -11.17
N GLY A 131 -0.40 -14.89 -12.07
CA GLY A 131 -0.37 -16.36 -12.14
C GLY A 131 -1.76 -16.95 -12.30
N GLU A 132 -2.15 -17.78 -11.33
CA GLU A 132 -3.44 -18.47 -11.32
C GLU A 132 -4.54 -17.68 -10.59
N LEU A 133 -4.22 -16.53 -9.98
CA LEU A 133 -5.21 -15.73 -9.29
C LEU A 133 -6.20 -15.13 -10.30
N PRO A 134 -7.51 -15.42 -10.17
CA PRO A 134 -8.51 -14.85 -11.05
C PRO A 134 -8.56 -13.33 -10.90
N GLN A 135 -8.86 -12.63 -12.01
CA GLN A 135 -9.00 -11.16 -12.04
C GLN A 135 -9.91 -10.63 -10.91
N LYS A 136 -11.01 -11.34 -10.61
CA LYS A 136 -11.96 -10.97 -9.54
C LYS A 136 -11.32 -10.92 -8.16
N VAL A 137 -10.38 -11.83 -7.87
CA VAL A 137 -9.68 -11.87 -6.58
C VAL A 137 -8.76 -10.65 -6.47
N ILE A 138 -8.00 -10.36 -7.52
CA ILE A 138 -7.11 -9.19 -7.54
C ILE A 138 -7.92 -7.90 -7.43
N TYR A 139 -9.03 -7.81 -8.14
CA TYR A 139 -9.96 -6.68 -8.06
C TYR A 139 -10.51 -6.49 -6.65
N GLY A 140 -10.93 -7.58 -6.00
CA GLY A 140 -11.42 -7.57 -4.62
C GLY A 140 -10.34 -7.10 -3.63
N LEU A 141 -9.13 -7.65 -3.73
CA LEU A 141 -8.00 -7.25 -2.89
C LEU A 141 -7.71 -5.75 -3.02
N VAL A 142 -7.61 -5.23 -4.24
CA VAL A 142 -7.36 -3.80 -4.47
C VAL A 142 -8.52 -2.93 -3.98
N SER A 143 -9.76 -3.40 -4.12
CA SER A 143 -10.94 -2.69 -3.61
C SER A 143 -10.93 -2.54 -2.09
N VAL A 144 -10.35 -3.51 -1.35
CA VAL A 144 -10.15 -3.38 0.11
C VAL A 144 -9.24 -2.18 0.43
N TYR A 145 -8.17 -1.97 -0.34
CA TYR A 145 -7.30 -0.80 -0.18
C TYR A 145 -8.04 0.51 -0.49
N VAL A 146 -8.79 0.56 -1.60
CA VAL A 146 -9.64 1.71 -1.96
C VAL A 146 -10.59 2.08 -0.81
N VAL A 147 -11.33 1.09 -0.29
CA VAL A 147 -12.26 1.30 0.83
C VAL A 147 -11.51 1.72 2.10
N GLY A 148 -10.37 1.09 2.39
CA GLY A 148 -9.55 1.41 3.56
C GLY A 148 -9.07 2.87 3.55
N TYR A 149 -8.52 3.37 2.44
CA TYR A 149 -8.10 4.77 2.34
C TYR A 149 -9.28 5.73 2.35
N ALA A 150 -10.38 5.40 1.66
CA ALA A 150 -11.58 6.22 1.69
C ALA A 150 -12.15 6.34 3.11
N LEU A 151 -12.14 5.26 3.89
CA LEU A 151 -12.54 5.27 5.30
C LEU A 151 -11.60 6.14 6.14
N VAL A 152 -10.28 6.00 5.96
CA VAL A 152 -9.29 6.83 6.67
C VAL A 152 -9.49 8.32 6.37
N LEU A 153 -9.69 8.68 5.11
CA LEU A 153 -9.95 10.06 4.70
C LEU A 153 -11.28 10.57 5.25
N GLY A 154 -12.32 9.74 5.25
CA GLY A 154 -13.61 10.07 5.86
C GLY A 154 -13.49 10.32 7.36
N LEU A 155 -12.74 9.48 8.08
CA LEU A 155 -12.45 9.65 9.50
C LEU A 155 -11.67 10.94 9.80
N GLU A 156 -10.79 11.37 8.89
CA GLU A 156 -10.02 12.61 9.03
C GLU A 156 -10.93 13.85 9.05
N LEU A 157 -12.15 13.78 8.48
CA LEU A 157 -13.13 14.88 8.52
C LEU A 157 -13.80 15.05 9.89
N PHE A 158 -13.67 14.07 10.80
CA PHE A 158 -14.31 14.06 12.12
C PHE A 158 -13.30 14.19 13.28
N LYS A 159 -12.07 14.63 12.96
CA LYS A 159 -10.96 14.72 13.91
C LYS A 159 -11.02 15.99 14.76
#